data_AF-A0A8D1AI68-F1
#
_entry.id   AF-A0A8D1AI68-F1
#
_cell.length_a   1.000
_cell.length_b   1.000
_cell.length_c   1.000
_cell.angle_alpha   90.00
_cell.angle_beta   90.00
_cell.angle_gamma   90.00
#
_symmetry.space_group_name_H-M   'P 1'
#
loop_
_entity.id
_entity.type
_entity.pdbx_description
1 polymer ?
#
loop_
_entity_poly.entity_id
_entity_poly.type
_entity_poly.pdbx_seq_one_letter_code
_entity_poly.pdbx_strand_id
1 'polypeptide(L)'
;MKLAMVLMLVALPVYCSAGSGCSYLERVISDTSDSSVTTDVYLASLQEYISSDDTTQAIKELRECFLKQSEETLENFSVFMVIS
;
A
#
# COMPACT_ATOMS: atom_id res chain seq x y z
N MET A 1 -12.94 37.65 -3.07
CA MET A 1 -12.69 36.99 -1.76
C MET A 1 -13.50 35.71 -1.55
N LYS A 2 -14.81 35.66 -1.87
CA LYS A 2 -15.60 34.42 -1.75
C LYS A 2 -15.11 33.28 -2.66
N LEU A 3 -14.76 33.58 -3.91
CA LEU A 3 -14.30 32.55 -4.87
C LEU A 3 -13.00 31.85 -4.42
N ALA A 4 -12.03 32.61 -3.91
CA ALA A 4 -10.76 32.06 -3.44
C ALA A 4 -10.94 31.16 -2.21
N MET A 5 -11.88 31.51 -1.31
CA MET A 5 -12.17 30.70 -0.13
C MET A 5 -12.90 29.40 -0.48
N VAL A 6 -13.80 29.43 -1.48
CA VAL A 6 -14.46 28.22 -2.00
C VAL A 6 -13.44 27.31 -2.69
N LEU A 7 -12.51 27.85 -3.46
CA LEU A 7 -11.44 27.06 -4.10
C LEU A 7 -10.51 26.40 -3.06
N MET A 8 -10.14 27.10 -2.00
CA MET A 8 -9.36 26.54 -0.88
C MET A 8 -10.12 25.40 -0.17
N LEU A 9 -11.42 25.57 0.07
CA LEU A 9 -12.27 24.56 0.73
C LEU A 9 -12.50 23.32 -0.13
N VAL A 10 -12.47 23.44 -1.46
CA VAL A 10 -12.53 22.28 -2.38
C VAL A 10 -11.19 21.57 -2.48
N ALA A 11 -10.08 22.28 -2.30
CA ALA A 11 -8.75 21.67 -2.28
C ALA A 11 -8.45 20.95 -0.95
N LEU A 12 -8.99 21.42 0.17
CA LEU A 12 -8.79 20.83 1.51
C LEU A 12 -9.12 19.32 1.61
N PRO A 13 -10.24 18.80 1.08
CA PRO A 13 -10.52 17.36 1.02
C PRO A 13 -9.48 16.59 0.21
N VAL A 14 -8.93 17.20 -0.85
CA VAL A 14 -7.90 16.58 -1.70
C VAL A 14 -6.56 16.53 -0.95
N TYR A 15 -6.25 17.55 -0.14
CA TYR A 15 -5.06 17.56 0.72
C TYR A 15 -5.17 16.61 1.93
N CYS A 16 -6.39 16.37 2.46
CA CYS A 16 -6.62 15.43 3.56
C CYS A 16 -6.92 14.00 3.11
N SER A 17 -7.00 13.74 1.80
CA SER A 17 -7.16 12.40 1.20
C SER A 17 -5.91 12.01 0.42
N ALA A 18 -4.73 12.30 0.97
CA ALA A 18 -3.47 11.85 0.39
C ALA A 18 -3.40 10.33 0.58
N GLY A 19 -3.54 9.57 -0.50
CA GLY A 19 -3.08 8.18 -0.54
C GLY A 19 -1.55 8.15 -0.61
N SER A 20 -0.98 7.01 -1.01
CA SER A 20 0.47 6.87 -1.18
C SER A 20 1.07 7.76 -2.29
N GLY A 21 0.23 8.44 -3.07
CA GLY A 21 0.62 9.20 -4.26
C GLY A 21 1.03 8.33 -5.45
N CYS A 22 1.02 6.99 -5.28
CA CYS A 22 1.45 6.02 -6.27
C CYS A 22 0.51 4.80 -6.29
N SER A 23 -0.37 4.73 -7.28
CA SER A 23 -1.35 3.63 -7.42
C SER A 23 -0.74 2.23 -7.42
N TYR A 24 0.51 2.10 -7.86
CA TYR A 24 1.25 0.84 -7.82
C TYR A 24 1.62 0.46 -6.37
N LEU A 25 2.14 1.42 -5.59
CA LEU A 25 2.48 1.20 -4.19
C LEU A 25 1.22 0.89 -3.36
N GLU A 26 0.12 1.60 -3.59
CA GLU A 26 -1.19 1.30 -3.02
C GLU A 26 -1.64 -0.14 -3.25
N ARG A 27 -1.46 -0.66 -4.47
CA ARG A 27 -1.75 -2.06 -4.79
C ARG A 27 -0.84 -3.02 -4.03
N VAL A 28 0.46 -2.76 -3.98
CA VAL A 28 1.42 -3.60 -3.24
C VAL A 28 1.05 -3.65 -1.76
N ILE A 29 0.70 -2.52 -1.14
CA ILE A 29 0.25 -2.46 0.26
C ILE A 29 -1.00 -3.33 0.45
N SER A 30 -2.00 -3.18 -0.42
CA SER A 30 -3.24 -3.99 -0.38
C SER A 30 -2.96 -5.49 -0.51
N ASP A 31 -2.12 -5.89 -1.47
CA ASP A 31 -1.82 -7.31 -1.72
C ASP A 31 -0.97 -7.94 -0.61
N THR A 32 -0.19 -7.12 0.11
CA THR A 32 0.68 -7.56 1.22
C THR A 32 -0.14 -8.09 2.39
N SER A 33 -1.22 -7.41 2.73
CA SER A 33 -2.09 -7.73 3.87
C SER A 33 -3.26 -8.67 3.52
N ASP A 34 -3.57 -8.84 2.22
CA ASP A 34 -4.68 -9.68 1.79
C ASP A 34 -4.31 -11.18 1.72
N SER A 35 -4.84 -11.95 2.67
CA SER A 35 -4.68 -13.41 2.74
C SER A 35 -5.30 -14.18 1.56
N SER A 36 -6.19 -13.56 0.79
CA SER A 36 -6.81 -14.17 -0.40
C SER A 36 -5.91 -14.12 -1.63
N VAL A 37 -4.90 -13.23 -1.64
CA VAL A 37 -3.94 -13.11 -2.74
C VAL A 37 -2.87 -14.20 -2.60
N THR A 38 -2.60 -14.96 -3.66
CA THR A 38 -1.59 -16.04 -3.61
C THR A 38 -0.16 -15.49 -3.70
N THR A 39 0.83 -16.22 -3.17
CA THR A 39 2.25 -15.81 -3.21
C THR A 39 2.74 -15.50 -4.61
N ASP A 40 2.31 -16.27 -5.61
CA ASP A 40 2.70 -16.05 -7.00
C ASP A 40 2.12 -14.74 -7.57
N VAL A 41 0.88 -14.39 -7.22
CA VAL A 41 0.25 -13.14 -7.66
C VAL A 41 0.96 -11.93 -7.05
N TYR A 42 1.35 -12.01 -5.77
CA TYR A 42 2.11 -10.95 -5.11
C TYR A 42 3.53 -10.79 -5.64
N LEU A 43 4.21 -11.90 -5.98
CA LEU A 43 5.52 -11.82 -6.64
C LEU A 43 5.41 -11.24 -8.04
N ALA A 44 4.37 -11.61 -8.79
CA ALA A 44 4.10 -11.04 -10.10
C ALA A 44 3.84 -9.52 -10.01
N SER A 45 3.17 -9.05 -8.96
CA SER A 45 2.94 -7.62 -8.76
C SER A 45 4.22 -6.83 -8.46
N LEU A 46 5.30 -7.49 -8.03
CA LEU A 46 6.60 -6.90 -7.72
C LEU A 46 7.71 -7.23 -8.74
N GLN A 47 7.38 -7.91 -9.84
CA GLN A 47 8.37 -8.52 -10.76
C GLN A 47 9.42 -7.53 -11.27
N GLU A 48 9.05 -6.28 -11.55
CA GLU A 48 9.98 -5.23 -12.03
C GLU A 48 11.11 -4.92 -11.02
N TYR A 49 10.88 -5.21 -9.74
CA TYR A 49 11.82 -4.95 -8.64
C TYR A 49 12.56 -6.21 -8.17
N ILE A 50 12.24 -7.37 -8.73
CA ILE A 50 12.89 -8.64 -8.40
C ILE A 50 14.11 -8.80 -9.29
N SER A 51 15.30 -8.61 -8.72
CA SER A 51 16.56 -8.70 -9.46
C SER A 51 17.26 -10.06 -9.36
N SER A 52 16.85 -10.91 -8.42
CA SER A 52 17.47 -12.21 -8.18
C SER A 52 16.55 -13.18 -7.42
N ASP A 53 16.97 -14.44 -7.35
CA ASP A 53 16.33 -15.47 -6.51
C ASP A 53 16.38 -15.09 -5.02
N ASP A 54 17.45 -14.44 -4.56
CA ASP A 54 17.56 -13.95 -3.19
C ASP A 54 16.49 -12.88 -2.88
N THR A 55 16.26 -11.93 -3.80
CA THR A 55 15.18 -10.95 -3.67
C THR A 55 13.81 -11.61 -3.69
N THR A 56 13.63 -12.63 -4.53
CA THR A 56 12.40 -13.43 -4.57
C THR A 56 12.13 -14.09 -3.22
N GLN A 57 13.14 -14.72 -2.62
CA GLN A 57 13.01 -15.38 -1.33
C GLN A 57 12.72 -14.38 -0.20
N ALA A 58 13.42 -13.24 -0.19
CA ALA A 58 13.17 -12.18 0.80
C ALA A 58 11.74 -11.64 0.73
N ILE A 59 11.18 -11.45 -0.47
CA ILE A 59 9.80 -10.97 -0.64
C ILE A 59 8.79 -12.02 -0.16
N LYS A 60 9.05 -13.33 -0.41
CA LYS A 60 8.22 -14.42 0.11
C LYS A 60 8.20 -14.41 1.64
N GLU A 61 9.37 -14.34 2.27
CA GLU A 61 9.50 -14.32 3.73
C GLU A 61 8.87 -13.07 4.35
N LEU A 62 9.08 -11.90 3.74
CA LEU A 62 8.43 -10.65 4.14
C LEU A 62 6.91 -10.83 4.15
N ARG A 63 6.35 -11.39 3.07
CA ARG A 63 4.91 -11.62 2.97
C ARG A 63 4.40 -12.59 4.03
N GLU A 64 5.07 -13.71 4.23
CA GLU A 64 4.70 -14.66 5.26
C GLU A 64 4.70 -14.04 6.66
N CYS A 65 5.60 -13.07 6.92
CA CYS A 65 5.61 -12.34 8.18
C CYS A 65 4.36 -11.47 8.36
N PHE A 66 3.87 -10.82 7.30
CA PHE A 66 2.61 -10.07 7.32
C PHE A 66 1.42 -11.00 7.54
N LEU A 67 1.33 -12.12 6.82
CA LEU A 67 0.21 -13.06 6.96
C LEU A 67 0.14 -13.74 8.35
N LYS A 68 1.21 -13.64 9.15
CA LYS A 68 1.22 -14.10 10.56
C LYS A 68 0.72 -13.05 11.55
N GLN A 69 0.53 -11.80 11.13
CA GLN A 69 0.02 -10.73 11.99
C GLN A 69 -1.49 -10.88 12.24
N SER A 70 -2.00 -10.20 13.27
CA SER A 70 -3.45 -10.11 13.47
C SER A 70 -4.11 -9.24 12.40
N GLU A 71 -5.40 -9.48 12.15
CA GLU A 71 -6.23 -8.65 11.25
C GLU A 71 -6.14 -7.16 11.62
N GLU A 72 -6.27 -6.82 12.92
CA GLU A 72 -6.11 -5.45 13.42
C GLU A 72 -4.73 -4.84 13.06
N THR A 73 -3.65 -5.63 13.13
CA THR A 73 -2.31 -5.14 12.78
C THR A 73 -2.18 -4.89 11.28
N LEU A 74 -2.77 -5.75 10.45
CA LEU A 74 -2.79 -5.62 8.99
C LEU A 74 -3.63 -4.42 8.53
N GLU A 75 -4.77 -4.18 9.16
CA GLU A 75 -5.59 -2.99 8.94
C GLU A 75 -4.83 -1.72 9.33
N ASN A 76 -4.20 -1.70 10.51
CA ASN A 76 -3.41 -0.57 10.97
C ASN A 76 -2.19 -0.29 10.08
N PHE A 77 -1.55 -1.32 9.52
CA PHE A 77 -0.48 -1.16 8.54
C PHE A 77 -0.97 -0.40 7.30
N SER A 78 -2.15 -0.76 6.78
CA SER A 78 -2.73 -0.12 5.62
C SER A 78 -3.01 1.37 5.89
N VAL A 79 -3.51 1.70 7.10
CA VAL A 79 -3.73 3.10 7.53
C VAL A 79 -2.40 3.86 7.69
N PHE A 80 -1.38 3.22 8.28
CA PHE A 80 -0.05 3.82 8.45
C PHE A 80 0.56 4.24 7.10
N MET A 81 0.44 3.38 6.08
CA MET A 81 0.98 3.65 4.75
C MET A 81 0.21 4.70 3.93
N VAL A 82 -0.98 5.12 4.38
CA VAL A 82 -1.76 6.21 3.79
C VAL A 82 -1.38 7.56 4.40
N ILE A 83 -0.79 7.59 5.60
CA ILE A 83 -0.41 8.82 6.31
C ILE A 83 0.99 9.33 5.89
N SER A 84 1.74 8.55 5.08
CA SER A 84 3.10 8.86 4.62
C SER A 84 3.17 9.69 3.34
#